data_AF-A0A6C0F9M1-F1
#
_entry.id   AF-A0A6C0F9M1-F1
#
_cell.length_a   1.000
_cell.length_b   1.000
_cell.length_c   1.000
_cell.angle_alpha   90.00
_cell.angle_beta   90.00
_cell.angle_gamma   90.00
#
_symmetry.space_group_name_H-M   'P 1'
#
loop_
_entity.id
_entity.type
_entity.pdbx_description
1 polymer ?
#
loop_
_entity_poly.entity_id
_entity_poly.type
_entity_poly.pdbx_seq_one_letter_code
_entity_poly.pdbx_strand_id
1 'polypeptide(L)'
;MTEFKKLALNQHDFMHLYIPSVPNHLTTTPAQNPFGVTCSELANLLENQLGLGHISWIEFNTVTDHHGNAIGRQAHVKFACWYDSEEAKIVRNDIKIKGSHLCRGYHDGEKFVNLTHDDYISLCAHFLSAKHSDENVEDLHRRIAELEQERENMRQEYDMALDKEIQRNAKLVIARQEQSRKIIELLDKVQLRDAEIAALIAALNSLNALTKEVHKQGYEVICAKEGGVPF
;
A
#
# COMPACT_ATOMS: atom_id res chain seq x y z
N MET A 1 -12.87 -11.19 37.60
CA MET A 1 -12.36 -10.16 36.68
C MET A 1 -11.57 -10.87 35.61
N THR A 2 -11.98 -10.75 34.35
CA THR A 2 -11.24 -11.31 33.22
C THR A 2 -10.05 -10.41 32.94
N GLU A 3 -8.83 -10.95 33.01
CA GLU A 3 -7.62 -10.17 32.78
C GLU A 3 -7.36 -10.09 31.28
N PHE A 4 -7.61 -8.92 30.67
CA PHE A 4 -7.35 -8.71 29.26
C PHE A 4 -5.91 -8.25 29.02
N LYS A 5 -5.23 -8.89 28.08
CA LYS A 5 -3.91 -8.45 27.61
C LYS A 5 -4.05 -7.13 26.84
N LYS A 6 -3.05 -6.25 26.94
CA LYS A 6 -3.02 -4.97 26.20
C LYS A 6 -2.64 -5.21 24.74
N LEU A 7 -3.35 -4.57 23.82
CA LEU A 7 -3.05 -4.61 22.39
C LEU A 7 -1.91 -3.64 22.06
N ALA A 8 -0.92 -4.10 21.29
CA ALA A 8 0.14 -3.25 20.78
C ALA A 8 -0.40 -2.31 19.69
N LEU A 9 -0.10 -1.02 19.80
CA LEU A 9 -0.62 0.03 18.91
C LEU A 9 0.47 0.61 18.03
N ASN A 10 0.10 0.94 16.79
CA ASN A 10 0.94 1.71 15.87
C ASN A 10 0.79 3.21 16.13
N GLN A 11 1.71 4.04 15.63
CA GLN A 11 1.69 5.50 15.84
C GLN A 11 0.44 6.21 15.28
N HIS A 12 -0.26 5.60 14.32
CA HIS A 12 -1.48 6.14 13.71
C HIS A 12 -2.77 5.60 14.33
N ASP A 13 -2.66 4.80 15.39
CA ASP A 13 -3.83 4.21 16.04
C ASP A 13 -4.49 5.20 16.99
N PHE A 14 -5.82 5.28 16.91
CA PHE A 14 -6.61 6.15 17.78
C PHE A 14 -6.83 5.54 19.16
N MET A 15 -6.88 6.40 20.17
CA MET A 15 -7.14 6.07 21.58
C MET A 15 -8.47 6.63 22.09
N HIS A 16 -9.30 7.12 21.17
CA HIS A 16 -10.52 7.84 21.48
C HIS A 16 -11.68 7.23 20.70
N LEU A 17 -12.83 7.10 21.36
CA LEU A 17 -14.10 6.76 20.74
C LEU A 17 -15.11 7.86 21.00
N TYR A 18 -15.98 8.05 20.02
CA TYR A 18 -17.11 8.92 20.11
C TYR A 18 -18.41 8.12 19.98
N ILE A 19 -19.36 8.41 20.86
CA ILE A 19 -20.70 7.82 20.88
C ILE A 19 -21.69 8.95 20.59
N PRO A 20 -22.26 9.03 19.37
CA PRO A 20 -23.11 10.13 18.96
C PRO A 20 -24.46 10.16 19.68
N SER A 21 -24.95 8.98 20.10
CA SER A 21 -26.17 8.85 20.88
C SER A 21 -25.94 7.80 21.97
N VAL A 22 -25.96 8.24 23.21
CA VAL A 22 -25.87 7.38 24.40
C VAL A 22 -27.30 7.00 24.79
N PRO A 23 -27.66 5.71 24.76
CA PRO A 23 -28.97 5.26 25.22
C PRO A 23 -29.23 5.71 26.66
N ASN A 24 -30.51 5.89 27.02
CA ASN A 24 -30.88 6.26 28.38
C ASN A 24 -30.68 5.10 29.37
N HIS A 25 -30.63 3.87 28.86
CA HIS A 25 -30.44 2.64 29.63
C HIS A 25 -29.47 1.71 28.89
N LEU A 26 -28.50 1.14 29.62
CA LEU A 26 -27.60 0.10 29.10
C LEU A 26 -27.86 -1.27 29.72
N THR A 27 -28.64 -1.32 30.80
CA THR A 27 -28.89 -2.52 31.61
C THR A 27 -30.37 -2.80 31.72
N THR A 28 -30.73 -4.08 31.83
CA THR A 28 -32.12 -4.59 31.93
C THR A 28 -32.87 -4.14 33.18
N THR A 29 -32.17 -3.59 34.18
CA THR A 29 -32.80 -2.99 35.36
C THR A 29 -33.17 -1.54 35.02
N PRO A 30 -34.46 -1.14 35.07
CA PRO A 30 -34.84 0.24 34.84
C PRO A 30 -34.14 1.11 35.87
N ALA A 31 -33.15 1.86 35.42
CA ALA A 31 -32.47 2.82 36.27
C ALA A 31 -33.50 3.86 36.70
N GLN A 32 -33.70 4.02 38.01
CA GLN A 32 -34.47 5.13 38.59
C GLN A 32 -33.77 6.49 38.37
N ASN A 33 -32.74 6.55 37.52
CA ASN A 33 -31.92 7.73 37.30
C ASN A 33 -32.52 8.60 36.19
N PRO A 34 -33.10 9.78 36.52
CA PRO A 34 -33.63 10.70 35.53
C PRO A 34 -32.54 11.30 34.62
N PHE A 35 -31.26 11.12 34.97
CA PHE A 35 -30.10 11.64 34.24
C PHE A 35 -29.49 10.65 33.24
N GLY A 36 -30.09 9.47 33.06
CA GLY A 36 -29.62 8.42 32.13
C GLY A 36 -28.35 7.71 32.61
N VAL A 37 -27.66 7.06 31.67
CA VAL A 37 -26.43 6.26 31.90
C VAL A 37 -25.31 7.07 32.56
N THR A 38 -24.62 6.52 33.54
CA THR A 38 -23.47 7.15 34.22
C THR A 38 -22.14 6.81 33.54
N CYS A 39 -21.07 7.55 33.85
CA CYS A 39 -19.73 7.21 33.34
C CYS A 39 -19.32 5.81 33.78
N SER A 40 -19.67 5.41 35.01
CA SER A 40 -19.34 4.07 35.52
C SER A 40 -20.07 2.96 34.77
N GLU A 41 -21.34 3.15 34.41
CA GLU A 41 -22.12 2.17 33.64
C GLU A 41 -21.59 2.04 32.22
N LEU A 42 -21.30 3.17 31.56
CA LEU A 42 -20.71 3.16 30.22
C LEU A 42 -19.30 2.56 30.23
N ALA A 43 -18.48 2.89 31.24
CA ALA A 43 -17.17 2.27 31.40
C ALA A 43 -17.28 0.76 31.57
N ASN A 44 -18.16 0.29 32.47
CA ASN A 44 -18.35 -1.14 32.68
C ASN A 44 -18.79 -1.88 31.40
N LEU A 45 -19.67 -1.27 30.59
CA LEU A 45 -20.05 -1.83 29.29
C LEU A 45 -18.84 -1.95 28.35
N LEU A 46 -18.08 -0.88 28.17
CA LEU A 46 -16.97 -0.86 27.21
C LEU A 46 -15.76 -1.68 27.66
N GLU A 47 -15.43 -1.65 28.96
CA GLU A 47 -14.27 -2.38 29.51
C GLU A 47 -14.58 -3.86 29.76
N ASN A 48 -15.67 -4.17 30.46
CA ASN A 48 -15.89 -5.51 31.01
C ASN A 48 -16.82 -6.37 30.16
N GLN A 49 -17.85 -5.78 29.54
CA GLN A 49 -18.84 -6.51 28.75
C GLN A 49 -18.40 -6.65 27.29
N LEU A 50 -17.96 -5.55 26.66
CA LEU A 50 -17.46 -5.54 25.29
C LEU A 50 -15.96 -5.84 25.19
N GLY A 51 -15.21 -5.74 26.29
CA GLY A 51 -13.79 -6.06 26.30
C GLY A 51 -12.96 -5.19 25.36
N LEU A 52 -13.30 -3.90 25.18
CA LEU A 52 -12.65 -3.04 24.19
C LEU A 52 -11.29 -2.52 24.67
N GLY A 53 -11.21 -2.09 25.92
CA GLY A 53 -10.01 -1.47 26.45
C GLY A 53 -10.22 -0.90 27.84
N HIS A 54 -9.15 -0.40 28.45
CA HIS A 54 -9.21 0.33 29.71
C HIS A 54 -9.42 1.81 29.43
N ILE A 55 -10.41 2.43 30.09
CA ILE A 55 -10.84 3.80 29.92
C ILE A 55 -10.09 4.71 30.90
N SER A 56 -9.53 5.78 30.36
CA SER A 56 -8.89 6.85 31.13
C SER A 56 -9.88 7.91 31.59
N TRP A 57 -10.83 8.30 30.74
CA TRP A 57 -11.88 9.26 31.07
C TRP A 57 -13.05 9.19 30.09
N ILE A 58 -14.21 9.66 30.54
CA ILE A 58 -15.45 9.79 29.76
C ILE A 58 -16.01 11.19 29.95
N GLU A 59 -16.29 11.88 28.85
CA GLU A 59 -17.08 13.10 28.81
C GLU A 59 -18.49 12.80 28.31
N PHE A 60 -19.50 13.39 28.95
CA PHE A 60 -20.82 13.49 28.35
C PHE A 60 -21.09 14.91 27.91
N ASN A 61 -21.70 15.04 26.73
CA ASN A 61 -22.16 16.31 26.19
C ASN A 61 -23.67 16.22 25.91
N THR A 62 -24.40 17.26 26.29
CA THR A 62 -25.85 17.33 26.02
C THR A 62 -26.10 17.78 24.59
N VAL A 63 -26.88 17.00 23.85
CA VAL A 63 -27.38 17.37 22.52
C VAL A 63 -28.66 18.18 22.74
N THR A 64 -28.71 19.36 22.13
CA THR A 64 -29.85 20.29 22.25
C THR A 64 -30.46 20.53 20.88
N ASP A 65 -31.78 20.74 20.83
CA ASP A 65 -32.46 21.22 19.64
C ASP A 65 -32.15 22.71 19.36
N HIS A 66 -32.74 23.24 18.30
CA HIS A 66 -32.62 24.66 17.90
C HIS A 66 -33.28 25.63 18.89
N HIS A 67 -34.07 25.14 19.84
CA HIS A 67 -34.69 25.90 20.92
C HIS A 67 -33.90 25.78 22.25
N GLY A 68 -32.78 25.06 22.26
CA GLY A 68 -31.96 24.83 23.44
C GLY A 68 -32.46 23.71 24.37
N ASN A 69 -33.51 22.97 24.00
CA ASN A 69 -34.01 21.86 24.80
C ASN A 69 -33.10 20.65 24.63
N ALA A 70 -32.80 19.94 25.73
CA ALA A 70 -32.04 18.70 25.67
C ALA A 70 -32.84 17.60 24.94
N ILE A 71 -32.31 17.09 23.84
CA ILE A 71 -32.91 16.02 23.02
C ILE A 71 -32.13 14.71 23.07
N GLY A 72 -30.95 14.72 23.68
CA GLY A 72 -30.13 13.52 23.81
C GLY A 72 -28.78 13.82 24.45
N ARG A 73 -27.92 12.79 24.46
CA ARG A 73 -26.59 12.89 25.04
C ARG A 73 -25.60 12.10 24.20
N GLN A 74 -24.42 12.65 24.04
CA GLN A 74 -23.29 12.05 23.34
C GLN A 74 -22.14 11.83 24.32
N ALA A 75 -21.23 10.90 24.04
CA ALA A 75 -20.07 10.64 24.89
C ALA A 75 -18.76 10.65 24.12
N HIS A 76 -17.73 11.24 24.72
CA HIS A 76 -16.34 11.09 24.28
C HIS A 76 -15.61 10.22 25.29
N VAL A 77 -15.06 9.11 24.81
CA VAL A 77 -14.38 8.10 25.63
C VAL A 77 -12.92 8.05 25.21
N LYS A 78 -11.98 8.23 26.14
CA LYS A 78 -10.56 8.01 25.89
C LYS A 78 -10.08 6.78 26.61
N PHE A 79 -9.43 5.89 25.88
CA PHE A 79 -8.79 4.72 26.40
C PHE A 79 -7.38 5.04 26.90
N ALA A 80 -7.03 4.49 28.06
CA ALA A 80 -5.65 4.35 28.50
C ALA A 80 -4.92 3.28 27.66
N CYS A 81 -5.62 2.20 27.30
CA CYS A 81 -5.14 1.19 26.36
C CYS A 81 -6.32 0.41 25.75
N TRP A 82 -6.12 -0.15 24.56
CA TRP A 82 -7.02 -1.16 23.99
C TRP A 82 -6.67 -2.56 24.51
N TYR A 83 -7.66 -3.43 24.61
CA TYR A 83 -7.46 -4.84 24.90
C TYR A 83 -7.18 -5.64 23.63
N ASP A 84 -6.40 -6.70 23.77
CA ASP A 84 -6.13 -7.71 22.74
C ASP A 84 -7.23 -8.77 22.79
N SER A 85 -8.47 -8.32 22.54
CA SER A 85 -9.65 -9.16 22.36
C SER A 85 -10.07 -9.16 20.89
N GLU A 86 -10.79 -10.20 20.46
CA GLU A 86 -11.30 -10.27 19.09
C GLU A 86 -12.34 -9.16 18.83
N GLU A 87 -13.18 -8.87 19.83
CA GLU A 87 -14.15 -7.78 19.79
C GLU A 87 -13.46 -6.41 19.59
N ALA A 88 -12.40 -6.11 20.36
CA ALA A 88 -11.66 -4.86 20.20
C ALA A 88 -11.04 -4.74 18.80
N LYS A 89 -10.50 -5.84 18.25
CA LYS A 89 -9.93 -5.86 16.89
C LYS A 89 -11.01 -5.61 15.84
N ILE A 90 -12.17 -6.26 15.95
CA ILE A 90 -13.30 -6.10 15.03
C ILE A 90 -13.80 -4.66 15.06
N VAL A 91 -14.10 -4.13 16.25
CA VAL A 91 -14.60 -2.75 16.43
C VAL A 91 -13.63 -1.75 15.80
N ARG A 92 -12.33 -1.91 16.08
CA ARG A 92 -11.31 -1.00 15.54
C ARG A 92 -11.18 -1.10 14.03
N ASN A 93 -11.21 -2.31 13.48
CA ASN A 93 -11.12 -2.49 12.04
C ASN A 93 -12.34 -1.88 11.33
N ASP A 94 -13.54 -2.10 11.87
CA ASP A 94 -14.76 -1.49 11.34
C ASP A 94 -14.70 0.04 11.39
N ILE A 95 -14.27 0.62 12.50
CA ILE A 95 -14.12 2.07 12.62
C ILE A 95 -13.06 2.60 11.65
N LYS A 96 -11.93 1.90 11.46
CA LYS A 96 -10.89 2.30 10.49
C LYS A 96 -11.40 2.28 9.04
N ILE A 97 -12.20 1.28 8.68
CA ILE A 97 -12.66 1.09 7.29
C ILE A 97 -13.91 1.92 7.00
N LYS A 98 -14.90 1.89 7.90
CA LYS A 98 -16.24 2.45 7.70
C LYS A 98 -16.46 3.78 8.41
N GLY A 99 -15.57 4.15 9.34
CA GLY A 99 -15.72 5.32 10.21
C GLY A 99 -16.56 5.05 11.47
N SER A 100 -17.32 3.96 11.52
CA SER A 100 -18.16 3.59 12.66
C SER A 100 -18.33 2.08 12.83
N HIS A 101 -18.71 1.67 14.04
CA HIS A 101 -19.11 0.31 14.37
C HIS A 101 -20.43 0.33 15.16
N LEU A 102 -21.39 -0.47 14.72
CA LEU A 102 -22.71 -0.57 15.33
C LEU A 102 -22.77 -1.76 16.30
N CYS A 103 -22.82 -1.47 17.59
CA CYS A 103 -22.90 -2.48 18.64
C CYS A 103 -24.36 -2.66 19.10
N ARG A 104 -24.92 -3.86 18.92
CA ARG A 104 -26.28 -4.22 19.38
C ARG A 104 -26.31 -5.04 20.67
N GLY A 105 -25.16 -5.49 21.15
CA GLY A 105 -25.06 -6.43 22.25
C GLY A 105 -23.64 -6.94 22.44
N TYR A 106 -23.46 -7.80 23.41
CA TYR A 106 -22.18 -8.44 23.74
C TYR A 106 -22.40 -9.91 24.09
N HIS A 107 -21.34 -10.71 24.03
CA HIS A 107 -21.37 -12.10 24.50
C HIS A 107 -20.98 -12.15 25.98
N ASP A 108 -21.79 -12.79 26.82
CA ASP A 108 -21.50 -12.98 28.25
C ASP A 108 -20.67 -14.25 28.55
N GLY A 109 -20.20 -14.93 27.49
CA GLY A 109 -19.48 -16.20 27.54
C GLY A 109 -20.35 -17.42 27.23
N GLU A 110 -21.67 -17.33 27.41
CA GLU A 110 -22.61 -18.44 27.14
C GLU A 110 -23.64 -18.08 26.06
N LYS A 111 -24.06 -16.83 26.00
CA LYS A 111 -25.08 -16.34 25.06
C LYS A 111 -24.82 -14.91 24.60
N PHE A 112 -25.47 -14.54 23.51
CA PHE A 112 -25.52 -13.15 23.08
C PHE A 112 -26.56 -12.39 23.91
N VAL A 113 -26.14 -11.31 24.53
CA VAL A 113 -26.97 -10.40 25.32
C VAL A 113 -27.17 -9.12 24.51
N ASN A 114 -28.40 -8.86 24.09
CA ASN A 114 -28.75 -7.61 23.43
C ASN A 114 -28.65 -6.44 24.42
N LEU A 115 -28.26 -5.27 23.93
CA LEU A 115 -28.54 -4.01 24.60
C LEU A 115 -30.06 -3.84 24.71
N THR A 116 -30.52 -3.18 25.76
CA THR A 116 -31.97 -3.09 26.08
C THR A 116 -32.77 -2.36 25.00
N HIS A 117 -34.08 -2.65 24.88
CA HIS A 117 -35.04 -1.92 24.04
C HIS A 117 -34.72 -1.80 22.53
N ASP A 118 -34.07 -2.81 21.94
CA ASP A 118 -33.54 -2.74 20.55
C ASP A 118 -32.56 -1.57 20.33
N ASP A 119 -32.01 -1.03 21.43
CA ASP A 119 -31.01 0.02 21.36
C ASP A 119 -29.71 -0.53 20.77
N TYR A 120 -28.98 0.37 20.13
CA TYR A 120 -27.64 0.13 19.65
C TYR A 120 -26.76 1.30 20.06
N ILE A 121 -25.47 1.02 20.20
CA ILE A 121 -24.45 2.05 20.38
C ILE A 121 -23.65 2.11 19.09
N SER A 122 -23.61 3.29 18.48
CA SER A 122 -22.66 3.57 17.41
C SER A 122 -21.35 4.05 18.03
N LEU A 123 -20.24 3.41 17.67
CA LEU A 123 -18.89 3.76 18.09
C LEU A 123 -18.15 4.36 16.88
N CYS A 124 -17.62 5.57 17.01
CA CYS A 124 -16.94 6.30 15.93
C CYS A 124 -15.53 6.72 16.36
N ALA A 125 -14.57 6.82 15.43
CA ALA A 125 -13.24 7.38 15.74
C ALA A 125 -13.25 8.90 15.87
N HIS A 126 -14.20 9.58 15.21
CA HIS A 126 -14.22 11.04 15.12
C HIS A 126 -15.57 11.59 15.57
N PHE A 127 -15.51 12.73 16.24
CA PHE A 127 -16.66 13.55 16.59
C PHE A 127 -17.25 14.14 15.30
N LEU A 128 -18.29 13.51 14.75
CA LEU A 128 -19.18 14.21 13.82
C LEU A 128 -20.07 15.12 14.67
N SER A 129 -19.54 16.28 15.07
CA SER A 129 -20.38 17.32 15.66
C SER A 129 -21.40 17.73 14.62
N ALA A 130 -22.66 17.35 14.79
CA ALA A 130 -23.75 18.09 14.16
C ALA A 130 -23.98 19.46 14.85
N LYS A 131 -23.15 19.84 15.84
CA LYS A 131 -23.08 21.18 16.42
C LYS A 131 -21.83 21.89 15.91
N HIS A 132 -21.87 22.36 14.66
CA HIS A 132 -21.05 23.50 14.29
C HIS A 132 -21.99 24.70 14.26
N SER A 133 -21.97 25.47 15.35
CA SER A 133 -22.25 26.89 15.28
C SER A 133 -21.29 27.51 14.26
N ASP A 134 -21.75 28.56 13.58
CA ASP A 134 -21.07 29.22 12.45
C ASP A 134 -19.60 29.61 12.71
N GLU A 135 -19.15 29.65 13.97
CA GLU A 135 -17.76 29.94 14.37
C GLU A 135 -16.73 28.86 14.00
N ASN A 136 -17.13 27.65 13.63
CA ASN A 136 -16.21 26.55 13.31
C ASN A 136 -16.04 26.28 11.80
N VAL A 137 -16.83 26.97 10.97
CA VAL A 137 -16.79 26.81 9.51
C VAL A 137 -15.49 27.40 8.93
N GLU A 138 -14.99 28.49 9.50
CA GLU A 138 -13.73 29.10 9.08
C GLU A 138 -12.52 28.20 9.38
N ASP A 139 -12.50 27.53 10.54
CA ASP A 139 -11.43 26.61 10.90
C ASP A 139 -11.48 25.31 10.06
N LEU A 140 -12.68 24.83 9.72
CA LEU A 140 -12.85 23.74 8.77
C LEU A 140 -12.41 24.14 7.35
N HIS A 141 -12.79 25.32 6.86
CA HIS A 141 -12.32 25.82 5.56
C HIS A 141 -10.80 26.00 5.54
N ARG A 142 -10.20 26.50 6.62
CA ARG A 142 -8.75 26.61 6.77
C ARG A 142 -8.09 25.23 6.71
N ARG A 143 -8.64 24.25 7.43
CA ARG A 143 -8.11 22.88 7.42
C ARG A 143 -8.27 22.20 6.06
N ILE A 144 -9.38 22.43 5.35
CA ILE A 144 -9.58 21.95 3.98
C ILE A 144 -8.52 22.57 3.05
N ALA A 145 -8.30 23.89 3.13
CA ALA A 145 -7.30 24.57 2.32
C ALA A 145 -5.87 24.06 2.59
N GLU A 146 -5.52 23.80 3.86
CA GLU A 146 -4.25 23.19 4.24
C GLU A 146 -4.09 21.79 3.63
N LEU A 147 -5.13 20.95 3.71
CA LEU A 147 -5.11 19.59 3.15
C LEU A 147 -5.06 19.59 1.62
N GLU A 148 -5.73 20.56 0.97
CA GLU A 148 -5.64 20.75 -0.48
C GLU A 148 -4.23 21.17 -0.90
N GLN A 149 -3.61 22.08 -0.16
CA GLN A 149 -2.23 22.49 -0.39
C GLN A 149 -1.25 21.33 -0.16
N GLU A 150 -1.42 20.55 0.91
CA GLU A 150 -0.59 19.37 1.20
C GLU A 150 -0.74 18.31 0.09
N ARG A 151 -1.96 18.09 -0.39
CA ARG A 151 -2.24 17.19 -1.51
C ARG A 151 -1.57 17.67 -2.79
N GLU A 152 -1.60 18.97 -3.08
CA GLU A 152 -0.95 19.52 -4.27
C GLU A 152 0.58 19.45 -4.15
N ASN A 153 1.14 19.72 -2.98
CA ASN A 153 2.58 19.54 -2.72
C ASN A 153 3.02 18.09 -2.95
N MET A 154 2.28 17.12 -2.39
CA MET A 154 2.55 15.69 -2.61
C MET A 154 2.45 15.31 -4.09
N ARG A 155 1.49 15.88 -4.82
CA ARG A 155 1.34 15.66 -6.26
C ARG A 155 2.54 16.20 -7.04
N GLN A 156 3.01 17.41 -6.72
CA GLN A 156 4.20 18.00 -7.35
C GLN A 156 5.47 17.20 -7.05
N GLU A 157 5.65 16.72 -5.81
CA GLU A 157 6.76 15.85 -5.45
C GLU A 157 6.74 14.54 -6.23
N TYR A 158 5.56 13.93 -6.38
CA TYR A 158 5.37 12.72 -7.17
C TYR A 158 5.69 12.95 -8.65
N ASP A 159 5.18 14.03 -9.24
CA ASP A 159 5.43 14.38 -10.64
C ASP A 159 6.93 14.64 -10.89
N MET A 160 7.61 15.35 -9.97
CA MET A 160 9.06 15.56 -10.04
C MET A 160 9.87 14.25 -9.92
N ALA A 161 9.43 13.32 -9.07
CA ALA A 161 10.09 12.02 -8.93
C ALA A 161 9.91 11.17 -10.19
N LEU A 162 8.70 11.18 -10.76
CA LEU A 162 8.40 10.49 -12.01
C LEU A 162 9.24 11.03 -13.18
N ASP A 163 9.37 12.35 -13.30
CA ASP A 163 10.20 12.97 -14.34
C ASP A 163 11.67 12.60 -14.23
N LYS A 164 12.22 12.53 -13.00
CA LYS A 164 13.60 12.06 -12.78
C LYS A 164 13.79 10.62 -13.25
N GLU A 165 12.82 9.76 -12.98
CA GLU A 165 12.87 8.35 -13.39
C GLU A 165 12.73 8.21 -14.92
N ILE A 166 11.85 8.99 -15.56
CA ILE A 166 11.74 9.06 -17.02
C ILE A 166 13.08 9.50 -17.63
N GLN A 167 13.71 10.55 -17.09
CA GLN A 167 15.02 11.03 -17.58
C GLN A 167 16.12 9.98 -17.40
N ARG A 168 16.14 9.26 -16.27
CA ARG A 168 17.07 8.17 -16.03
C ARG A 168 16.91 7.06 -17.07
N ASN A 169 15.67 6.65 -17.33
CA ASN A 169 15.37 5.60 -18.30
C ASN A 169 15.68 6.03 -19.74
N ALA A 170 15.42 7.28 -20.10
CA ALA A 170 15.81 7.84 -21.40
C ALA A 170 17.33 7.76 -21.64
N LYS A 171 18.14 8.11 -20.63
CA LYS A 171 19.61 7.99 -20.71
C LYS A 171 20.06 6.54 -20.91
N LEU A 172 19.43 5.59 -20.22
CA LEU A 172 19.73 4.16 -20.39
C LEU A 172 19.40 3.67 -21.80
N VAL A 173 18.26 4.11 -22.37
CA VAL A 173 17.88 3.76 -23.74
C VAL A 173 18.89 4.30 -24.75
N ILE A 174 19.32 5.55 -24.62
CA ILE A 174 20.34 6.16 -25.49
C ILE A 174 21.66 5.38 -25.40
N ALA A 175 22.12 5.09 -24.18
CA ALA A 175 23.37 4.33 -23.99
C ALA A 175 23.30 2.93 -24.64
N ARG A 176 22.14 2.27 -24.54
CA ARG A 176 21.91 0.96 -25.18
C ARG A 176 21.91 1.07 -26.71
N GLN A 177 21.32 2.12 -27.27
CA GLN A 177 21.33 2.37 -28.72
C GLN A 177 22.75 2.62 -29.25
N GLU A 178 23.57 3.37 -28.52
CA GLU A 178 24.98 3.58 -28.86
C GLU A 178 25.79 2.28 -28.83
N GLN A 179 25.57 1.43 -27.83
CA GLN A 179 26.19 0.10 -27.78
C GLN A 179 25.77 -0.77 -28.96
N SER A 180 24.48 -0.83 -29.27
CA SER A 180 23.98 -1.56 -30.44
C SER A 180 24.60 -1.06 -31.75
N ARG A 181 24.78 0.26 -31.90
CA ARG A 181 25.45 0.84 -33.08
C ARG A 181 26.90 0.36 -33.20
N LYS A 182 27.67 0.37 -32.12
CA LYS A 182 29.04 -0.14 -32.09
C LYS A 182 29.12 -1.63 -32.44
N ILE A 183 28.16 -2.43 -31.97
CA ILE A 183 28.09 -3.86 -32.31
C ILE A 183 27.86 -4.04 -33.81
N ILE A 184 26.94 -3.28 -34.41
CA ILE A 184 26.68 -3.32 -35.86
C ILE A 184 27.96 -2.97 -36.64
N GLU A 185 28.64 -1.87 -36.27
CA GLU A 185 29.91 -1.49 -36.92
C GLU A 185 31.01 -2.56 -36.80
N LEU A 186 31.07 -3.29 -35.69
CA LEU A 186 32.00 -4.39 -35.52
C LEU A 186 31.61 -5.61 -36.37
N LEU A 187 30.32 -5.92 -36.48
CA LEU A 187 29.84 -7.00 -37.34
C LEU A 187 30.15 -6.73 -38.81
N ASP A 188 29.98 -5.50 -39.29
CA ASP A 188 30.32 -5.11 -40.66
C ASP A 188 31.83 -5.31 -40.93
N LYS A 189 32.69 -4.99 -39.97
CA LYS A 189 34.14 -5.24 -40.08
C LYS A 189 34.50 -6.73 -40.11
N VAL A 190 33.78 -7.56 -39.34
CA VAL A 190 33.98 -9.01 -39.36
C VAL A 190 33.57 -9.57 -40.73
N GLN A 191 32.42 -9.17 -41.25
CA GLN A 191 31.96 -9.59 -42.58
C GLN A 191 32.94 -9.21 -43.69
N LEU A 192 33.56 -8.02 -43.61
CA LEU A 192 34.60 -7.61 -44.56
C LEU A 192 35.82 -8.53 -44.49
N ARG A 193 36.28 -8.88 -43.29
CA ARG A 193 37.41 -9.80 -43.09
C ARG A 193 37.10 -11.21 -43.58
N ASP A 194 35.88 -11.69 -43.37
CA ASP A 194 35.45 -13.00 -43.86
C ASP A 194 35.49 -13.05 -45.40
N ALA A 195 35.11 -11.95 -46.07
CA ALA A 195 35.23 -11.84 -47.53
C ALA A 195 36.70 -11.83 -48.00
N GLU A 196 37.60 -11.14 -47.28
CA GLU A 196 39.04 -11.15 -47.56
C GLU A 196 39.64 -12.56 -47.39
N ILE A 197 39.28 -13.27 -46.31
CA ILE A 197 39.71 -14.65 -46.06
C ILE A 197 39.23 -15.57 -47.18
N ALA A 198 37.97 -15.44 -47.61
CA ALA A 198 37.44 -16.22 -48.72
C ALA A 198 38.23 -15.99 -50.03
N ALA A 199 38.61 -14.74 -50.31
CA ALA A 199 39.42 -14.39 -51.47
C ALA A 199 40.84 -14.99 -51.39
N LEU A 200 41.47 -14.98 -50.21
CA LEU A 200 42.78 -15.60 -49.99
C LEU A 200 42.74 -17.14 -50.17
N ILE A 201 41.69 -17.79 -49.67
CA ILE A 201 41.47 -19.24 -49.88
C ILE A 201 41.34 -19.55 -51.37
N ALA A 202 40.59 -18.74 -52.13
CA ALA A 202 40.46 -18.91 -53.58
C ALA A 202 41.81 -18.78 -54.29
N ALA A 203 42.62 -17.77 -53.94
CA ALA A 203 43.95 -17.57 -54.52
C ALA A 203 44.91 -18.74 -54.21
N LEU A 204 44.90 -19.26 -52.99
CA LEU A 204 45.71 -20.42 -52.59
C LEU A 204 45.33 -21.67 -53.41
N ASN A 205 44.03 -21.89 -53.62
CA ASN A 205 43.55 -23.00 -54.45
C ASN A 205 44.02 -22.89 -55.90
N SER A 206 44.02 -21.68 -56.49
CA SER A 206 44.57 -21.43 -57.81
C SER A 206 46.08 -21.69 -57.89
N LEU A 207 46.86 -21.28 -56.88
CA LEU A 207 48.30 -21.54 -56.81
C LEU A 207 48.61 -23.04 -56.72
N ASN A 208 47.84 -23.77 -55.90
CA ASN A 208 47.96 -25.22 -55.80
C ASN A 208 47.66 -25.92 -57.13
N ALA A 209 46.66 -25.45 -57.88
CA ALA A 209 46.36 -25.97 -59.22
C ALA A 209 47.52 -25.74 -60.20
N LEU A 210 48.08 -24.52 -60.23
CA LEU A 210 49.27 -24.19 -61.02
C LEU A 210 50.48 -25.06 -60.66
N THR A 211 50.73 -25.24 -59.36
CA THR A 211 51.85 -26.07 -58.87
C THR A 211 51.72 -27.52 -59.34
N LYS A 212 50.51 -28.09 -59.27
CA LYS A 212 50.24 -29.44 -59.80
C LYS A 212 50.50 -29.53 -61.30
N GLU A 213 50.10 -28.52 -62.07
CA GLU A 213 50.32 -28.47 -63.52
C GLU A 213 51.80 -28.37 -63.87
N VAL A 214 52.55 -27.49 -63.20
CA VAL A 214 54.01 -27.38 -63.37
C VAL A 214 54.71 -28.69 -63.02
N HIS A 215 54.29 -29.35 -61.94
CA HIS A 215 54.86 -30.64 -61.54
C HIS A 215 54.60 -31.72 -62.59
N LYS A 216 53.38 -31.78 -63.14
CA LYS A 216 53.01 -32.67 -64.24
C LYS A 216 53.87 -32.44 -65.49
N GLN A 217 54.00 -31.18 -65.92
CA GLN A 217 54.85 -30.82 -67.07
C GLN A 217 56.33 -31.14 -66.83
N GLY A 218 56.83 -30.94 -65.59
CA GLY A 218 58.19 -31.31 -65.21
C GLY A 218 58.45 -32.81 -65.34
N TYR A 219 57.53 -33.67 -64.89
CA TYR A 219 57.63 -35.11 -65.09
C TYR A 219 57.61 -35.50 -66.58
N GLU A 220 56.75 -34.89 -67.39
CA GLU A 220 56.70 -35.15 -68.83
C GLU A 220 58.02 -34.82 -69.54
N VAL A 221 58.69 -33.72 -69.15
CA VAL A 221 60.00 -33.31 -69.70
C VAL A 221 61.13 -34.27 -69.29
N ILE A 222 61.11 -34.81 -68.07
CA ILE A 222 62.12 -35.77 -67.60
C ILE A 222 61.95 -37.11 -68.32
N CYS A 223 60.72 -37.63 -68.43
CA CYS A 223 60.43 -38.86 -69.18
C CYS A 223 60.84 -38.76 -70.66
N ALA A 224 60.68 -37.58 -71.29
CA ALA A 224 61.09 -37.36 -72.66
C ALA A 224 62.62 -37.33 -72.87
N LYS A 225 63.42 -37.00 -71.84
CA LYS A 225 64.89 -36.94 -71.93
C LYS A 225 65.60 -38.26 -71.61
N GLU A 226 65.02 -39.11 -70.77
CA GLU A 226 65.66 -40.35 -70.33
C GLU A 226 65.29 -41.59 -71.15
N GLY A 227 64.45 -41.47 -72.20
CA GLY A 227 64.09 -42.61 -73.06
C GLY A 227 63.30 -43.70 -72.33
N GLY A 228 62.71 -43.38 -71.18
CA GLY A 228 61.93 -44.31 -70.37
C GLY A 228 60.49 -44.43 -70.85
N VAL A 229 60.06 -45.66 -71.10
CA VAL A 229 58.66 -46.03 -71.41
C VAL A 229 57.79 -45.75 -70.18
N PRO A 230 56.63 -45.09 -70.31
CA PRO A 230 55.77 -44.80 -69.16
C PRO A 230 55.00 -46.05 -68.71
N PHE A 231 54.93 -46.28 -67.39
CA PHE A 231 53.96 -47.16 -66.73
C PHE A 231 52.70 -46.38 -66.35
#